data_AF-A0A0T7CL53-F1
#
_entry.id   AF-A0A0T7CL53-F1
#
_cell.length_a   1.000
_cell.length_b   1.000
_cell.length_c   1.000
_cell.angle_alpha   90.00
_cell.angle_beta   90.00
_cell.angle_gamma   90.00
#
_symmetry.space_group_name_H-M   'P 1'
#
loop_
_entity.id
_entity.type
_entity.pdbx_description
1 polymer ?
#
loop_
_entity_poly.entity_id
_entity_poly.type
_entity_poly.pdbx_seq_one_letter_code
_entity_poly.pdbx_strand_id
1 'polypeptide(L)'
;MQALRPVLAAAIMAACAPALAGTVTVITSFPKDLTQAYKAAFEKAHPDIKLEILNKNTVSGIAFVRETPAGQRPEVFWASAPDAFEVLGRDKLLAKAPDVANPAVPDKIGSYPINDPSGMYMGQALAGYGIIYNTRYIKANKLPAPVEWKDLLAPHWFGHVGITAPSRSGTMHLTVETILQGEGWNDGWGTLLRMSGNASAVTERSFGVPDSVNNGQFGAGPVIDFFGLSSKYSKFPVDFVYPSETAIVPANIALIEGAKNTEEGKQFIAFTLSQAGQELLLEPKISRLPVLPYAALAGKIPPGYPDPAEIAKRSKVHFDADLSQARYYVVQSLFDQTITFRLKDLQAATKAIYDAEAKLGERAGQGKAAELLAQARQLAWTPLVDAERAADPAFLKLFAGNKKDAAVNQQITQLEGEWNGKARANYEQAQKLAREAAAL
;
A
#
# COMPACT_ATOMS: atom_id res chain seq x y z
N MET A 1 72.10 -13.22 60.58
CA MET A 1 71.45 -12.30 59.61
C MET A 1 70.80 -13.14 58.51
N GLN A 2 69.52 -13.45 58.64
CA GLN A 2 68.70 -14.06 57.57
C GLN A 2 67.72 -12.97 57.10
N ALA A 3 67.79 -12.61 55.81
CA ALA A 3 66.91 -11.63 55.20
C ALA A 3 65.72 -12.35 54.57
N LEU A 4 64.51 -12.12 55.10
CA LEU A 4 63.26 -12.52 54.47
C LEU A 4 62.90 -11.52 53.36
N ARG A 5 62.66 -12.02 52.14
CA ARG A 5 62.01 -11.28 51.04
C ARG A 5 60.50 -11.57 51.06
N PRO A 6 59.61 -10.58 50.97
CA PRO A 6 58.19 -10.84 50.75
C PRO A 6 57.94 -11.02 49.24
N VAL A 7 57.24 -12.10 48.89
CA VAL A 7 56.69 -12.30 47.55
C VAL A 7 55.34 -11.58 47.49
N LEU A 8 55.22 -10.57 46.64
CA LEU A 8 53.98 -9.85 46.37
C LEU A 8 53.20 -10.62 45.29
N ALA A 9 52.07 -11.24 45.66
CA ALA A 9 51.16 -11.84 44.70
C ALA A 9 50.26 -10.76 44.07
N ALA A 10 50.45 -10.49 42.78
CA ALA A 10 49.57 -9.61 42.01
C ALA A 10 48.32 -10.38 41.57
N ALA A 11 47.18 -10.08 42.18
CA ALA A 11 45.88 -10.56 41.72
C ALA A 11 45.45 -9.73 40.50
N ILE A 12 45.40 -10.35 39.33
CA ILE A 12 44.80 -9.77 38.11
C ILE A 12 43.28 -9.83 38.29
N MET A 13 42.68 -8.72 38.70
CA MET A 13 41.23 -8.52 38.55
C MET A 13 40.95 -8.29 37.07
N ALA A 14 40.42 -9.31 36.39
CA ALA A 14 39.77 -9.13 35.10
C ALA A 14 38.52 -8.25 35.32
N ALA A 15 38.61 -6.97 34.95
CA ALA A 15 37.47 -6.08 34.91
C ALA A 15 36.55 -6.52 33.77
N CYS A 16 35.46 -7.24 34.10
CA CYS A 16 34.30 -7.29 33.24
C CYS A 16 33.71 -5.87 33.17
N ALA A 17 34.04 -5.14 32.10
CA ALA A 17 33.28 -3.95 31.75
C ALA A 17 31.82 -4.37 31.55
N PRO A 18 30.83 -3.71 32.18
CA PRO A 18 29.44 -3.97 31.87
C PRO A 18 29.23 -3.64 30.39
N ALA A 19 28.74 -4.61 29.61
CA ALA A 19 28.27 -4.35 28.26
C ALA A 19 27.22 -3.23 28.37
N LEU A 20 27.51 -2.07 27.76
CA LEU A 20 26.55 -0.98 27.65
C LEU A 20 25.34 -1.54 26.93
N ALA A 21 24.19 -1.56 27.60
CA ALA A 21 22.92 -1.95 27.00
C ALA A 21 22.67 -1.09 25.73
N GLY A 22 22.70 -1.74 24.56
CA GLY A 22 22.54 -1.06 23.28
C GLY A 22 21.10 -0.56 23.11
N THR A 23 20.93 0.62 22.52
CA THR A 23 19.59 1.13 22.14
C THR A 23 19.44 1.04 20.62
N VAL A 24 18.45 0.32 20.14
CA VAL A 24 18.10 0.26 18.72
C VAL A 24 16.96 1.24 18.48
N THR A 25 17.24 2.28 17.70
CA THR A 25 16.21 3.22 17.26
C THR A 25 15.64 2.76 15.92
N VAL A 26 14.34 2.48 15.88
CA VAL A 26 13.61 2.07 14.68
C VAL A 26 12.75 3.23 14.21
N ILE A 27 12.99 3.70 13.00
CA ILE A 27 12.13 4.68 12.34
C ILE A 27 11.14 3.94 11.43
N THR A 28 9.84 4.18 11.66
CA THR A 28 8.79 3.40 11.01
C THR A 28 7.49 4.16 10.86
N SER A 29 6.72 3.80 9.82
CA SER A 29 5.35 4.25 9.60
C SER A 29 4.29 3.28 10.14
N PHE A 30 4.69 2.20 10.81
CA PHE A 30 3.78 1.17 11.29
C PHE A 30 2.97 1.59 12.52
N PRO A 31 1.74 1.06 12.67
CA PRO A 31 0.90 1.39 13.82
C PRO A 31 1.53 0.91 15.14
N LYS A 32 1.10 1.55 16.24
CA LYS A 32 1.58 1.25 17.59
C LYS A 32 1.35 -0.21 17.98
N ASP A 33 0.22 -0.80 17.61
CA ASP A 33 -0.09 -2.20 17.94
C ASP A 33 0.97 -3.16 17.40
N LEU A 34 1.41 -2.95 16.15
CA LEU A 34 2.50 -3.73 15.55
C LEU A 34 3.83 -3.44 16.27
N THR A 35 4.22 -2.18 16.38
CA THR A 35 5.54 -1.83 16.93
C THR A 35 5.69 -2.21 18.41
N GLN A 36 4.61 -2.19 19.20
CA GLN A 36 4.62 -2.63 20.59
C GLN A 36 4.71 -4.15 20.73
N ALA A 37 4.02 -4.93 19.87
CA ALA A 37 4.15 -6.38 19.86
C ALA A 37 5.60 -6.80 19.60
N TYR A 38 6.24 -6.20 18.58
CA TYR A 38 7.65 -6.46 18.28
C TYR A 38 8.60 -5.96 19.37
N LYS A 39 8.37 -4.74 19.91
CA LYS A 39 9.17 -4.23 21.03
C LYS A 39 9.15 -5.18 22.22
N ALA A 40 7.96 -5.57 22.68
CA ALA A 40 7.80 -6.43 23.84
C ALA A 40 8.44 -7.82 23.61
N ALA A 41 8.26 -8.40 22.42
CA ALA A 41 8.81 -9.71 22.09
C ALA A 41 10.35 -9.66 21.93
N PHE A 42 10.87 -8.62 21.28
CA PHE A 42 12.30 -8.44 21.08
C PHE A 42 13.03 -8.18 22.39
N GLU A 43 12.58 -7.22 23.21
CA GLU A 43 13.22 -6.91 24.50
C GLU A 43 13.13 -8.08 25.50
N LYS A 44 12.13 -8.95 25.35
CA LYS A 44 12.07 -10.21 26.11
C LYS A 44 13.14 -11.21 25.66
N ALA A 45 13.45 -11.27 24.36
CA ALA A 45 14.45 -12.15 23.79
C ALA A 45 15.89 -11.59 23.93
N HIS A 46 16.02 -10.27 23.98
CA HIS A 46 17.28 -9.51 24.08
C HIS A 46 17.19 -8.50 25.24
N PRO A 47 17.29 -8.96 26.51
CA PRO A 47 17.03 -8.12 27.69
C PRO A 47 18.05 -6.98 27.89
N ASP A 48 19.18 -7.07 27.19
CA ASP A 48 20.28 -6.11 27.14
C ASP A 48 20.12 -5.06 26.02
N ILE A 49 19.14 -5.20 25.14
CA ILE A 49 18.88 -4.27 24.04
C ILE A 49 17.53 -3.59 24.24
N LYS A 50 17.54 -2.25 24.26
CA LYS A 50 16.32 -1.44 24.32
C LYS A 50 15.87 -1.02 22.92
N LEU A 51 14.59 -1.17 22.60
CA LEU A 51 14.02 -0.70 21.34
C LEU A 51 13.34 0.67 21.52
N GLU A 52 13.73 1.67 20.73
CA GLU A 52 13.06 2.97 20.67
C GLU A 52 12.39 3.16 19.31
N ILE A 53 11.08 3.47 19.33
CA ILE A 53 10.28 3.59 18.11
C ILE A 53 10.06 5.06 17.78
N LEU A 54 10.61 5.49 16.64
CA LEU A 54 10.33 6.79 16.04
C LEU A 54 9.24 6.64 14.98
N ASN A 55 7.99 6.91 15.38
CA ASN A 55 6.87 6.83 14.46
C ASN A 55 6.80 8.06 13.55
N LYS A 56 7.07 7.88 12.26
CA LYS A 56 6.96 8.90 11.22
C LYS A 56 6.34 8.30 9.98
N ASN A 57 5.48 9.05 9.29
CA ASN A 57 5.04 8.63 7.95
C ASN A 57 6.27 8.46 7.03
N THR A 58 6.14 7.66 5.97
CA THR A 58 7.28 7.27 5.11
C THR A 58 8.08 8.47 4.58
N VAL A 59 7.42 9.53 4.10
CA VAL A 59 8.08 10.72 3.56
C VAL A 59 8.88 11.45 4.64
N SER A 60 8.27 11.70 5.80
CA SER A 60 8.96 12.30 6.95
C SER A 60 10.07 11.39 7.50
N GLY A 61 9.92 10.07 7.37
CA GLY A 61 10.94 9.10 7.72
C GLY A 61 12.18 9.22 6.83
N ILE A 62 11.99 9.24 5.51
CA ILE A 62 13.07 9.41 4.53
C ILE A 62 13.79 10.75 4.76
N ALA A 63 13.03 11.84 4.91
CA ALA A 63 13.59 13.16 5.19
C ALA A 63 14.42 13.16 6.49
N PHE A 64 13.90 12.56 7.55
CA PHE A 64 14.62 12.44 8.82
C PHE A 64 15.95 11.69 8.67
N VAL A 65 15.98 10.56 7.96
CA VAL A 65 17.24 9.81 7.73
C VAL A 65 18.24 10.63 6.92
N ARG A 66 17.80 11.35 5.88
CA ARG A 66 18.65 12.23 5.05
C ARG A 66 19.25 13.37 5.86
N GLU A 67 18.43 14.04 6.67
CA GLU A 67 18.79 15.24 7.43
C GLU A 67 19.58 14.91 8.69
N THR A 68 19.47 13.69 9.21
CA THR A 68 20.18 13.26 10.41
C THR A 68 21.63 12.89 10.08
N PRO A 69 22.63 13.50 10.75
CA PRO A 69 24.04 13.17 10.54
C PRO A 69 24.37 11.71 10.89
N ALA A 70 25.37 11.14 10.20
CA ALA A 70 25.93 9.86 10.59
C ALA A 70 26.38 9.88 12.08
N GLY A 71 26.19 8.77 12.78
CA GLY A 71 26.34 8.66 14.23
C GLY A 71 25.13 9.15 15.03
N GLN A 72 24.11 9.74 14.41
CA GLN A 72 22.85 10.10 15.08
C GLN A 72 21.62 9.49 14.38
N ARG A 73 21.83 8.84 13.24
CA ARG A 73 20.77 8.17 12.50
C ARG A 73 20.18 7.02 13.32
N PRO A 74 18.87 6.74 13.16
CA PRO A 74 18.29 5.50 13.65
C PRO A 74 19.02 4.30 13.05
N GLU A 75 19.01 3.16 13.74
CA GLU A 75 19.59 1.93 13.25
C GLU A 75 18.77 1.31 12.11
N VAL A 76 17.43 1.32 12.23
CA VAL A 76 16.57 0.54 11.34
C VAL A 76 15.49 1.39 10.71
N PHE A 77 15.35 1.29 9.38
CA PHE A 77 14.19 1.80 8.64
C PHE A 77 13.22 0.64 8.38
N TRP A 78 11.95 0.79 8.76
CA TRP A 78 10.96 -0.27 8.64
C TRP A 78 9.61 0.26 8.12
N ALA A 79 9.20 -0.13 6.91
CA ALA A 79 8.03 0.44 6.26
C ALA A 79 7.41 -0.50 5.21
N SER A 80 6.13 -0.29 4.88
CA SER A 80 5.42 -1.08 3.85
C SER A 80 5.66 -0.60 2.43
N ALA A 81 6.40 0.49 2.24
CA ALA A 81 6.52 1.17 0.96
C ALA A 81 7.88 0.80 0.33
N PRO A 82 7.95 -0.09 -0.67
CA PRO A 82 9.21 -0.55 -1.25
C PRO A 82 10.00 0.59 -1.92
N ASP A 83 9.30 1.53 -2.54
CA ASP A 83 9.81 2.78 -3.11
C ASP A 83 10.68 3.59 -2.13
N ALA A 84 10.34 3.56 -0.83
CA ALA A 84 11.16 4.22 0.19
C ALA A 84 12.57 3.64 0.28
N PHE A 85 12.71 2.33 0.11
CA PHE A 85 13.99 1.63 0.20
C PHE A 85 14.84 1.86 -1.05
N GLU A 86 14.21 1.94 -2.22
CA GLU A 86 14.89 2.37 -3.46
C GLU A 86 15.45 3.79 -3.35
N VAL A 87 14.64 4.72 -2.80
CA VAL A 87 15.07 6.10 -2.58
C VAL A 87 16.25 6.18 -1.60
N LEU A 88 16.17 5.50 -0.45
CA LEU A 88 17.24 5.48 0.54
C LEU A 88 18.50 4.77 0.00
N GLY A 89 18.34 3.68 -0.75
CA GLY A 89 19.42 2.93 -1.37
C GLY A 89 20.17 3.77 -2.40
N ARG A 90 19.45 4.43 -3.31
CA ARG A 90 20.04 5.35 -4.31
C ARG A 90 20.83 6.48 -3.66
N ASP A 91 20.33 7.02 -2.56
CA ASP A 91 20.96 8.10 -1.82
C ASP A 91 22.10 7.60 -0.91
N LYS A 92 22.42 6.30 -0.94
CA LYS A 92 23.47 5.64 -0.15
C LYS A 92 23.26 5.79 1.36
N LEU A 93 22.01 5.67 1.79
CA LEU A 93 21.58 5.77 3.19
C LEU A 93 21.25 4.41 3.80
N LEU A 94 21.39 3.32 3.05
CA LEU A 94 21.23 1.95 3.53
C LEU A 94 22.58 1.23 3.59
N ALA A 95 22.76 0.42 4.62
CA ALA A 95 23.89 -0.47 4.78
C ALA A 95 23.50 -1.88 4.34
N LYS A 96 24.43 -2.60 3.69
CA LYS A 96 24.22 -4.01 3.37
C LYS A 96 24.19 -4.85 4.65
N ALA A 97 23.22 -5.74 4.74
CA ALA A 97 23.09 -6.67 5.87
C ALA A 97 22.61 -8.06 5.42
N PRO A 98 23.22 -8.71 4.41
CA PRO A 98 22.74 -10.02 3.92
C PRO A 98 22.83 -11.13 4.98
N ASP A 99 23.68 -10.95 5.99
CA ASP A 99 23.85 -11.84 7.14
C ASP A 99 22.62 -11.95 8.03
N VAL A 100 21.69 -10.99 7.97
CA VAL A 100 20.44 -11.02 8.75
C VAL A 100 19.32 -11.79 8.05
N ALA A 101 19.50 -12.15 6.77
CA ALA A 101 18.47 -12.82 5.99
C ALA A 101 18.16 -14.20 6.58
N ASN A 102 16.88 -14.51 6.73
CA ASN A 102 16.46 -15.85 7.13
C ASN A 102 16.45 -16.76 5.88
N PRO A 103 17.24 -17.85 5.84
CA PRO A 103 17.34 -18.72 4.66
C PRO A 103 16.05 -19.49 4.35
N ALA A 104 15.08 -19.53 5.29
CA ALA A 104 13.78 -20.12 5.05
C ALA A 104 12.81 -19.16 4.31
N VAL A 105 13.15 -17.87 4.18
CA VAL A 105 12.39 -16.93 3.37
C VAL A 105 12.64 -17.25 1.89
N PRO A 106 11.60 -17.48 1.07
CA PRO A 106 11.77 -17.71 -0.36
C PRO A 106 12.41 -16.51 -1.06
N ASP A 107 13.16 -16.76 -2.14
CA ASP A 107 13.79 -15.69 -2.92
C ASP A 107 12.76 -14.71 -3.51
N LYS A 108 11.56 -15.20 -3.84
CA LYS A 108 10.51 -14.42 -4.50
C LYS A 108 9.10 -14.81 -4.06
N ILE A 109 8.17 -13.87 -4.22
CA ILE A 109 6.73 -14.07 -4.16
C ILE A 109 6.14 -13.67 -5.52
N GLY A 110 5.54 -14.63 -6.24
CA GLY A 110 5.17 -14.44 -7.63
C GLY A 110 6.40 -14.09 -8.49
N SER A 111 6.39 -12.92 -9.13
CA SER A 111 7.52 -12.38 -9.91
C SER A 111 8.44 -11.44 -9.13
N TYR A 112 8.12 -11.12 -7.87
CA TYR A 112 8.82 -10.08 -7.12
C TYR A 112 9.82 -10.66 -6.11
N PRO A 113 11.07 -10.17 -6.05
CA PRO A 113 12.05 -10.63 -5.05
C PRO A 113 11.60 -10.22 -3.63
N ILE A 114 11.59 -11.16 -2.69
CA ILE A 114 11.17 -10.84 -1.30
C ILE A 114 12.26 -10.00 -0.61
N ASN A 115 13.52 -10.41 -0.75
CA ASN A 115 14.67 -9.65 -0.29
C ASN A 115 15.32 -8.92 -1.47
N ASP A 116 15.92 -7.76 -1.24
CA ASP A 116 16.73 -7.09 -2.25
C ASP A 116 17.90 -8.01 -2.68
N PRO A 117 18.05 -8.33 -3.97
CA PRO A 117 19.17 -9.13 -4.47
C PRO A 117 20.54 -8.52 -4.16
N SER A 118 20.62 -7.20 -3.94
CA SER A 118 21.88 -6.52 -3.60
C SER A 118 22.22 -6.56 -2.10
N GLY A 119 21.28 -6.98 -1.26
CA GLY A 119 21.40 -7.14 0.19
C GLY A 119 21.17 -5.87 1.01
N MET A 120 20.56 -4.82 0.43
CA MET A 120 20.31 -3.54 1.10
C MET A 120 19.09 -3.56 2.02
N TYR A 121 18.09 -4.38 1.72
CA TYR A 121 16.87 -4.50 2.51
C TYR A 121 16.28 -5.91 2.41
N MET A 122 15.49 -6.27 3.42
CA MET A 122 14.87 -7.59 3.55
C MET A 122 13.34 -7.46 3.54
N GLY A 123 12.65 -8.43 2.95
CA GLY A 123 11.21 -8.55 3.06
C GLY A 123 10.83 -9.04 4.45
N GLN A 124 10.01 -8.27 5.16
CA GLN A 124 9.62 -8.54 6.55
C GLN A 124 8.19 -9.06 6.66
N ALA A 125 7.29 -8.58 5.82
CA ALA A 125 5.91 -9.04 5.75
C ALA A 125 5.45 -8.98 4.29
N LEU A 126 4.39 -9.70 3.96
CA LEU A 126 3.72 -9.62 2.67
C LEU A 126 2.38 -8.87 2.84
N ALA A 127 1.95 -8.21 1.77
CA ALA A 127 0.63 -7.60 1.70
C ALA A 127 0.09 -7.70 0.29
N GLY A 128 -1.21 -7.95 0.18
CA GLY A 128 -1.95 -7.88 -1.06
C GLY A 128 -3.12 -6.93 -1.03
N TYR A 129 -3.79 -6.82 -2.16
CA TYR A 129 -4.82 -5.81 -2.41
C TYR A 129 -6.14 -6.46 -2.72
N GLY A 130 -7.21 -6.03 -2.07
CA GLY A 130 -8.50 -6.65 -2.23
C GLY A 130 -9.66 -5.78 -1.78
N ILE A 131 -10.79 -6.42 -1.56
CA ILE A 131 -12.05 -5.78 -1.24
C ILE A 131 -12.46 -6.18 0.16
N ILE A 132 -12.64 -5.19 1.04
CA ILE A 132 -13.37 -5.37 2.29
C ILE A 132 -14.85 -5.07 2.04
N TYR A 133 -15.76 -5.87 2.61
CA TYR A 133 -17.19 -5.60 2.55
C TYR A 133 -17.90 -5.95 3.85
N ASN A 134 -18.97 -5.23 4.17
CA ASN A 134 -19.75 -5.45 5.38
C ASN A 134 -20.90 -6.44 5.10
N THR A 135 -20.80 -7.62 5.72
CA THR A 135 -21.73 -8.75 5.54
C THR A 135 -23.16 -8.42 5.94
N ARG A 136 -23.37 -7.56 6.96
CA ARG A 136 -24.69 -7.11 7.38
C ARG A 136 -25.25 -6.06 6.42
N TYR A 137 -24.41 -5.13 5.98
CA TYR A 137 -24.79 -4.08 5.05
C TYR A 137 -25.26 -4.64 3.71
N ILE A 138 -24.48 -5.55 3.11
CA ILE A 138 -24.82 -6.13 1.81
C ILE A 138 -26.12 -6.93 1.88
N LYS A 139 -26.37 -7.64 3.00
CA LYS A 139 -27.63 -8.36 3.23
C LYS A 139 -28.82 -7.40 3.33
N ALA A 140 -28.66 -6.30 4.07
CA ALA A 140 -29.71 -5.30 4.26
C ALA A 140 -30.05 -4.57 2.95
N ASN A 141 -29.05 -4.30 2.11
CA ASN A 141 -29.20 -3.60 0.83
C ASN A 141 -29.39 -4.54 -0.37
N LYS A 142 -29.48 -5.86 -0.15
CA LYS A 142 -29.62 -6.89 -1.19
C LYS A 142 -28.52 -6.83 -2.26
N LEU A 143 -27.29 -6.53 -1.84
CA LEU A 143 -26.11 -6.48 -2.70
C LEU A 143 -25.44 -7.86 -2.74
N PRO A 144 -24.99 -8.33 -3.91
CA PRO A 144 -24.14 -9.52 -3.99
C PRO A 144 -22.81 -9.27 -3.29
N ALA A 145 -22.22 -10.30 -2.68
CA ALA A 145 -20.85 -10.17 -2.16
C ALA A 145 -19.88 -9.99 -3.33
N PRO A 146 -19.01 -8.95 -3.32
CA PRO A 146 -18.06 -8.73 -4.40
C PRO A 146 -16.93 -9.77 -4.31
N VAL A 147 -16.43 -10.22 -5.45
CA VAL A 147 -15.27 -11.14 -5.55
C VAL A 147 -14.20 -10.60 -6.50
N GLU A 148 -14.56 -9.74 -7.45
CA GLU A 148 -13.67 -9.08 -8.40
C GLU A 148 -13.85 -7.55 -8.36
N TRP A 149 -12.84 -6.78 -8.79
CA TRP A 149 -12.95 -5.31 -8.88
C TRP A 149 -14.15 -4.85 -9.70
N LYS A 150 -14.43 -5.57 -10.80
CA LYS A 150 -15.55 -5.30 -11.71
C LYS A 150 -16.92 -5.37 -11.04
N ASP A 151 -17.06 -6.13 -9.94
CA ASP A 151 -18.35 -6.29 -9.26
C ASP A 151 -18.78 -4.96 -8.63
N LEU A 152 -17.82 -4.17 -8.13
CA LEU A 152 -18.06 -2.84 -7.57
C LEU A 152 -18.48 -1.79 -8.63
N LEU A 153 -18.39 -2.13 -9.93
CA LEU A 153 -18.77 -1.25 -11.04
C LEU A 153 -20.24 -1.41 -11.46
N ALA A 154 -20.96 -2.38 -10.88
CA ALA A 154 -22.33 -2.64 -11.27
C ALA A 154 -23.27 -1.52 -10.78
N PRO A 155 -24.38 -1.22 -11.49
CA PRO A 155 -25.29 -0.13 -11.11
C PRO A 155 -25.86 -0.25 -9.69
N HIS A 156 -26.08 -1.47 -9.20
CA HIS A 156 -26.57 -1.72 -7.84
C HIS A 156 -25.55 -1.37 -6.75
N TRP A 157 -24.27 -1.15 -7.08
CA TRP A 157 -23.25 -0.66 -6.15
C TRP A 157 -23.15 0.86 -6.08
N PHE A 158 -23.93 1.60 -6.88
CA PHE A 158 -23.92 3.06 -6.88
C PHE A 158 -24.30 3.61 -5.48
N GLY A 159 -23.39 4.38 -4.88
CA GLY A 159 -23.55 4.94 -3.54
C GLY A 159 -23.19 4.00 -2.39
N HIS A 160 -22.74 2.78 -2.67
CA HIS A 160 -22.40 1.76 -1.66
C HIS A 160 -20.89 1.53 -1.50
N VAL A 161 -20.07 2.13 -2.36
CA VAL A 161 -18.61 1.94 -2.36
C VAL A 161 -17.92 3.10 -1.62
N GLY A 162 -16.90 2.79 -0.83
CA GLY A 162 -15.97 3.80 -0.29
C GLY A 162 -14.60 3.64 -0.93
N ILE A 163 -13.97 4.76 -1.33
CA ILE A 163 -12.60 4.75 -1.89
C ILE A 163 -11.69 5.73 -1.16
N THR A 164 -10.38 5.60 -1.34
CA THR A 164 -9.39 6.62 -0.93
C THR A 164 -8.68 7.15 -2.18
N ALA A 165 -8.11 8.34 -2.11
CA ALA A 165 -7.24 8.85 -3.17
C ALA A 165 -5.80 8.33 -3.00
N PRO A 166 -5.09 7.96 -4.07
CA PRO A 166 -3.69 7.54 -4.01
C PRO A 166 -2.77 8.64 -3.47
N SER A 167 -3.10 9.92 -3.68
CA SER A 167 -2.38 11.07 -3.11
C SER A 167 -2.47 11.17 -1.58
N ARG A 168 -3.45 10.49 -0.96
CA ARG A 168 -3.69 10.47 0.49
C ARG A 168 -3.26 9.15 1.13
N SER A 169 -2.86 8.16 0.33
CA SER A 169 -2.63 6.80 0.79
C SER A 169 -1.70 6.03 -0.15
N GLY A 170 -0.48 5.72 0.32
CA GLY A 170 0.47 4.89 -0.43
C GLY A 170 -0.06 3.47 -0.68
N THR A 171 -0.80 2.88 0.26
CA THR A 171 -1.43 1.56 0.08
C THR A 171 -2.51 1.60 -0.99
N MET A 172 -3.27 2.71 -1.08
CA MET A 172 -4.23 2.91 -2.16
C MET A 172 -3.52 3.15 -3.49
N HIS A 173 -2.39 3.86 -3.51
CA HIS A 173 -1.57 4.00 -4.72
C HIS A 173 -1.15 2.63 -5.27
N LEU A 174 -0.66 1.72 -4.41
CA LEU A 174 -0.30 0.37 -4.84
C LEU A 174 -1.52 -0.47 -5.27
N THR A 175 -2.70 -0.23 -4.67
CA THR A 175 -3.96 -0.86 -5.12
C THR A 175 -4.36 -0.36 -6.51
N VAL A 176 -4.26 0.96 -6.76
CA VAL A 176 -4.48 1.57 -8.08
C VAL A 176 -3.51 0.99 -9.10
N GLU A 177 -2.22 0.92 -8.77
CA GLU A 177 -1.19 0.34 -9.63
C GLU A 177 -1.43 -1.14 -9.93
N THR A 178 -1.90 -1.91 -8.96
CA THR A 178 -2.29 -3.31 -9.16
C THR A 178 -3.37 -3.44 -10.23
N ILE A 179 -4.40 -2.58 -10.18
CA ILE A 179 -5.46 -2.53 -11.20
C ILE A 179 -4.89 -2.08 -12.56
N LEU A 180 -4.12 -1.00 -12.59
CA LEU A 180 -3.56 -0.46 -13.84
C LEU A 180 -2.55 -1.40 -14.53
N GLN A 181 -1.81 -2.20 -13.77
CA GLN A 181 -0.85 -3.16 -14.32
C GLN A 181 -1.51 -4.49 -14.70
N GLY A 182 -2.53 -4.93 -13.95
CA GLY A 182 -3.31 -6.13 -14.28
C GLY A 182 -4.21 -5.97 -15.48
N GLU A 183 -4.99 -4.88 -15.51
CA GLU A 183 -5.97 -4.62 -16.56
C GLU A 183 -5.38 -3.82 -17.74
N GLY A 184 -4.18 -3.26 -17.57
CA GLY A 184 -3.59 -2.30 -18.50
C GLY A 184 -4.11 -0.87 -18.28
N TRP A 185 -3.39 0.11 -18.82
CA TRP A 185 -3.62 1.53 -18.49
C TRP A 185 -5.05 2.00 -18.76
N ASN A 186 -5.56 1.80 -19.97
CA ASN A 186 -6.86 2.32 -20.37
C ASN A 186 -8.02 1.62 -19.64
N ASP A 187 -8.03 0.29 -19.63
CA ASP A 187 -9.10 -0.49 -19.00
C ASP A 187 -9.07 -0.34 -17.48
N GLY A 188 -7.88 -0.36 -16.87
CA GLY A 188 -7.71 -0.11 -15.45
C GLY A 188 -8.20 1.27 -15.01
N TRP A 189 -7.92 2.33 -15.79
CA TRP A 189 -8.52 3.65 -15.54
C TRP A 189 -10.04 3.65 -15.71
N GLY A 190 -10.57 2.90 -16.67
CA GLY A 190 -12.00 2.68 -16.82
C GLY A 190 -12.63 2.04 -15.57
N THR A 191 -11.98 1.02 -15.01
CA THR A 191 -12.35 0.39 -13.73
C THR A 191 -12.32 1.40 -12.59
N LEU A 192 -11.25 2.18 -12.44
CA LEU A 192 -11.12 3.18 -11.38
C LEU A 192 -12.16 4.29 -11.48
N LEU A 193 -12.41 4.82 -12.68
CA LEU A 193 -13.42 5.86 -12.93
C LEU A 193 -14.83 5.34 -12.62
N ARG A 194 -15.17 4.13 -13.07
CA ARG A 194 -16.49 3.52 -12.80
C ARG A 194 -16.69 3.20 -11.32
N MET A 195 -15.67 2.62 -10.67
CA MET A 195 -15.71 2.32 -9.23
C MET A 195 -15.90 3.60 -8.43
N SER A 196 -15.20 4.67 -8.84
CA SER A 196 -15.30 5.98 -8.19
C SER A 196 -16.63 6.69 -8.48
N GLY A 197 -17.20 6.51 -9.67
CA GLY A 197 -18.55 6.96 -9.99
C GLY A 197 -19.62 6.30 -9.11
N ASN A 198 -19.38 5.06 -8.66
CA ASN A 198 -20.19 4.36 -7.67
C ASN A 198 -19.86 4.72 -6.22
N ALA A 199 -18.70 5.32 -5.96
CA ALA A 199 -18.28 5.59 -4.60
C ALA A 199 -19.11 6.71 -3.97
N SER A 200 -19.58 6.55 -2.73
CA SER A 200 -20.29 7.60 -2.00
C SER A 200 -19.36 8.75 -1.59
N ALA A 201 -18.11 8.42 -1.26
CA ALA A 201 -17.09 9.36 -0.81
C ALA A 201 -15.66 8.90 -1.11
N VAL A 202 -14.76 9.87 -1.21
CA VAL A 202 -13.30 9.66 -1.18
C VAL A 202 -12.81 10.03 0.22
N THR A 203 -12.30 9.06 0.96
CA THR A 203 -11.87 9.26 2.35
C THR A 203 -10.57 10.07 2.44
N GLU A 204 -10.29 10.61 3.62
CA GLU A 204 -9.12 11.47 3.87
C GLU A 204 -7.80 10.69 4.06
N ARG A 205 -7.87 9.40 4.38
CA ARG A 205 -6.72 8.54 4.72
C ARG A 205 -7.05 7.07 4.53
N SER A 206 -6.03 6.22 4.34
CA SER A 206 -6.18 4.80 3.97
C SER A 206 -7.20 4.02 4.82
N PHE A 207 -7.20 4.26 6.13
CA PHE A 207 -8.03 3.51 7.07
C PHE A 207 -9.48 4.04 7.17
N GLY A 208 -9.80 5.13 6.47
CA GLY A 208 -11.18 5.62 6.39
C GLY A 208 -12.12 4.63 5.70
N VAL A 209 -11.66 3.89 4.69
CA VAL A 209 -12.45 2.84 4.03
C VAL A 209 -12.79 1.69 4.98
N PRO A 210 -11.81 0.98 5.60
CA PRO A 210 -12.14 -0.11 6.51
C PRO A 210 -12.95 0.35 7.72
N ASP A 211 -12.68 1.54 8.30
CA ASP A 211 -13.50 2.08 9.40
C ASP A 211 -14.96 2.27 9.00
N SER A 212 -15.19 2.84 7.82
CA SER A 212 -16.53 3.11 7.29
C SER A 212 -17.25 1.84 6.82
N VAL A 213 -16.53 0.81 6.40
CA VAL A 213 -17.12 -0.51 6.12
C VAL A 213 -17.44 -1.22 7.43
N ASN A 214 -16.55 -1.18 8.42
CA ASN A 214 -16.76 -1.77 9.75
C ASN A 214 -18.01 -1.22 10.45
N ASN A 215 -18.22 0.10 10.37
CA ASN A 215 -19.36 0.78 10.98
C ASN A 215 -20.65 0.78 10.12
N GLY A 216 -20.58 0.26 8.89
CA GLY A 216 -21.72 0.16 7.97
C GLY A 216 -22.11 1.48 7.28
N GLN A 217 -21.21 2.47 7.22
CA GLN A 217 -21.37 3.66 6.38
C GLN A 217 -21.21 3.33 4.90
N PHE A 218 -20.28 2.44 4.56
CA PHE A 218 -20.09 1.89 3.21
C PHE A 218 -20.38 0.39 3.18
N GLY A 219 -20.81 -0.12 2.04
CA GLY A 219 -21.01 -1.55 1.83
C GLY A 219 -19.72 -2.29 1.53
N ALA A 220 -18.85 -1.70 0.71
CA ALA A 220 -17.55 -2.28 0.34
C ALA A 220 -16.54 -1.20 -0.07
N GLY A 221 -15.27 -1.59 -0.20
CA GLY A 221 -14.25 -0.74 -0.79
C GLY A 221 -12.90 -1.44 -0.98
N PRO A 222 -12.03 -0.91 -1.86
CA PRO A 222 -10.67 -1.39 -2.01
C PRO A 222 -9.83 -1.09 -0.77
N VAL A 223 -9.08 -2.08 -0.30
CA VAL A 223 -8.12 -1.95 0.81
C VAL A 223 -6.91 -2.86 0.61
N ILE A 224 -5.83 -2.54 1.31
CA ILE A 224 -4.75 -3.49 1.58
C ILE A 224 -5.23 -4.53 2.59
N ASP A 225 -4.81 -5.77 2.39
CA ASP A 225 -5.37 -6.95 3.05
C ASP A 225 -5.35 -6.89 4.57
N PHE A 226 -4.26 -6.44 5.20
CA PHE A 226 -4.18 -6.43 6.65
C PHE A 226 -5.25 -5.55 7.31
N PHE A 227 -5.79 -4.54 6.64
CA PHE A 227 -6.95 -3.80 7.15
C PHE A 227 -8.25 -4.63 7.09
N GLY A 228 -8.47 -5.35 5.99
CA GLY A 228 -9.61 -6.25 5.86
C GLY A 228 -9.54 -7.44 6.81
N LEU A 229 -8.36 -8.08 6.86
CA LEU A 229 -8.08 -9.23 7.71
C LEU A 229 -8.14 -8.85 9.19
N SER A 230 -7.51 -7.75 9.62
CA SER A 230 -7.57 -7.34 11.03
C SER A 230 -9.00 -7.04 11.47
N SER A 231 -9.81 -6.41 10.61
CA SER A 231 -11.22 -6.17 10.88
C SER A 231 -12.00 -7.49 11.01
N LYS A 232 -11.82 -8.42 10.06
CA LYS A 232 -12.43 -9.76 10.06
C LYS A 232 -12.06 -10.57 11.31
N TYR A 233 -10.76 -10.68 11.62
CA TYR A 233 -10.27 -11.47 12.74
C TYR A 233 -10.55 -10.82 14.10
N SER A 234 -10.72 -9.49 14.13
CA SER A 234 -11.24 -8.75 15.29
C SER A 234 -12.78 -8.79 15.42
N LYS A 235 -13.45 -9.63 14.61
CA LYS A 235 -14.90 -9.93 14.70
C LYS A 235 -15.84 -8.77 14.35
N PHE A 236 -15.36 -7.79 13.58
CA PHE A 236 -16.27 -6.86 12.88
C PHE A 236 -17.14 -7.64 11.89
N PRO A 237 -18.35 -7.12 11.53
CA PRO A 237 -19.26 -7.79 10.61
C PRO A 237 -18.83 -7.69 9.15
N VAL A 238 -17.54 -7.91 8.87
CA VAL A 238 -16.92 -7.74 7.56
C VAL A 238 -16.27 -9.02 7.09
N ASP A 239 -16.10 -9.12 5.79
CA ASP A 239 -15.24 -10.12 5.17
C ASP A 239 -14.29 -9.42 4.18
N PHE A 240 -13.28 -10.17 3.74
CA PHE A 240 -12.25 -9.70 2.82
C PHE A 240 -12.01 -10.72 1.72
N VAL A 241 -11.84 -10.24 0.50
CA VAL A 241 -11.54 -11.07 -0.67
C VAL A 241 -10.41 -10.46 -1.49
N TYR A 242 -9.55 -11.32 -2.04
CA TYR A 242 -8.58 -10.94 -3.07
C TYR A 242 -9.16 -11.26 -4.46
N PRO A 243 -9.36 -10.25 -5.33
CA PRO A 243 -9.67 -10.43 -6.74
C PRO A 243 -8.64 -11.25 -7.50
N SER A 244 -8.98 -11.68 -8.72
CA SER A 244 -8.02 -12.34 -9.61
C SER A 244 -6.92 -11.38 -10.09
N GLU A 245 -7.26 -10.12 -10.32
CA GLU A 245 -6.34 -9.02 -10.60
C GLU A 245 -5.81 -8.41 -9.30
N THR A 246 -5.02 -9.17 -8.55
CA THR A 246 -4.35 -8.73 -7.32
C THR A 246 -2.85 -8.92 -7.41
N ALA A 247 -2.07 -8.32 -6.53
CA ALA A 247 -0.65 -8.57 -6.37
C ALA A 247 -0.34 -8.83 -4.89
N ILE A 248 0.74 -9.57 -4.61
CA ILE A 248 1.35 -9.65 -3.29
C ILE A 248 2.72 -9.00 -3.39
N VAL A 249 3.00 -8.01 -2.53
CA VAL A 249 4.28 -7.32 -2.48
C VAL A 249 4.85 -7.35 -1.06
N PRO A 250 6.19 -7.32 -0.90
CA PRO A 250 6.81 -7.27 0.41
C PRO A 250 6.75 -5.86 1.02
N ALA A 251 6.55 -5.81 2.33
CA ALA A 251 6.95 -4.71 3.19
C ALA A 251 8.38 -4.98 3.68
N ASN A 252 9.23 -3.95 3.66
CA ASN A 252 10.66 -4.15 3.81
C ASN A 252 11.20 -3.58 5.13
N ILE A 253 12.38 -4.06 5.52
CA ILE A 253 13.16 -3.60 6.67
C ILE A 253 14.63 -3.50 6.25
N ALA A 254 15.33 -2.46 6.70
CA ALA A 254 16.72 -2.21 6.31
C ALA A 254 17.54 -1.61 7.44
N LEU A 255 18.85 -1.88 7.39
CA LEU A 255 19.85 -1.23 8.23
C LEU A 255 20.21 0.12 7.61
N ILE A 256 20.20 1.18 8.41
CA ILE A 256 20.56 2.53 7.97
C ILE A 256 22.08 2.71 8.03
N GLU A 257 22.65 3.24 6.96
CA GLU A 257 24.08 3.56 6.88
C GLU A 257 24.47 4.67 7.86
N GLY A 258 25.55 4.44 8.60
CA GLY A 258 26.07 5.40 9.59
C GLY A 258 25.23 5.48 10.87
N ALA A 259 24.46 4.46 11.24
CA ALA A 259 23.91 4.31 12.59
C ALA A 259 25.00 3.94 13.61
N LYS A 260 24.72 4.08 14.92
CA LYS A 260 25.72 3.80 15.98
C LYS A 260 25.73 2.34 16.39
N ASN A 261 24.55 1.78 16.61
CA ASN A 261 24.38 0.45 17.22
C ASN A 261 24.01 -0.57 16.14
N THR A 262 24.85 -0.68 15.11
CA THR A 262 24.52 -1.43 13.88
C THR A 262 24.34 -2.93 14.14
N GLU A 263 25.11 -3.52 15.06
CA GLU A 263 25.02 -4.95 15.37
C GLU A 263 23.73 -5.27 16.13
N GLU A 264 23.32 -4.43 17.06
CA GLU A 264 22.02 -4.53 17.73
C GLU A 264 20.87 -4.29 16.75
N GLY A 265 21.03 -3.34 15.81
CA GLY A 265 20.10 -3.13 14.71
C GLY A 265 19.91 -4.37 13.84
N LYS A 266 21.01 -5.05 13.49
CA LYS A 266 20.97 -6.34 12.79
C LYS A 266 20.27 -7.42 13.60
N GLN A 267 20.48 -7.49 14.91
CA GLN A 267 19.77 -8.44 15.77
C GLN A 267 18.25 -8.19 15.75
N PHE A 268 17.82 -6.92 15.78
CA PHE A 268 16.40 -6.60 15.63
C PHE A 268 15.85 -7.04 14.27
N ILE A 269 16.57 -6.76 13.17
CA ILE A 269 16.15 -7.18 11.83
C ILE A 269 16.03 -8.71 11.78
N ALA A 270 17.06 -9.45 12.19
CA ALA A 270 17.06 -10.91 12.23
C ALA A 270 15.92 -11.46 13.09
N PHE A 271 15.63 -10.84 14.24
CA PHE A 271 14.48 -11.20 15.06
C PHE A 271 13.15 -11.03 14.30
N THR A 272 12.96 -9.93 13.57
CA THR A 272 11.72 -9.72 12.80
C THR A 272 11.51 -10.77 11.70
N LEU A 273 12.59 -11.33 11.16
CA LEU A 273 12.61 -12.36 10.12
C LEU A 273 12.59 -13.79 10.70
N SER A 274 12.83 -13.95 12.00
CA SER A 274 12.77 -15.25 12.69
C SER A 274 11.35 -15.82 12.71
N GLN A 275 11.22 -17.12 12.98
CA GLN A 275 9.91 -17.74 13.18
C GLN A 275 9.08 -16.98 14.23
N ALA A 276 9.67 -16.65 15.39
CA ALA A 276 8.98 -15.92 16.44
C ALA A 276 8.51 -14.53 15.99
N GLY A 277 9.35 -13.79 15.26
CA GLY A 277 8.97 -12.48 14.71
C GLY A 277 7.88 -12.57 13.64
N GLN A 278 7.88 -13.62 12.83
CA GLN A 278 6.89 -13.83 11.77
C GLN A 278 5.54 -14.30 12.33
N GLU A 279 5.54 -15.06 13.43
CA GLU A 279 4.31 -15.45 14.14
C GLU A 279 3.54 -14.23 14.70
N LEU A 280 4.23 -13.14 15.07
CA LEU A 280 3.58 -11.90 15.53
C LEU A 280 2.69 -11.26 14.46
N LEU A 281 2.99 -11.46 13.17
CA LEU A 281 2.19 -10.92 12.06
C LEU A 281 0.76 -11.48 12.05
N LEU A 282 0.57 -12.68 12.62
CA LEU A 282 -0.69 -13.39 12.67
C LEU A 282 -1.60 -12.95 13.82
N GLU A 283 -1.12 -12.08 14.73
CA GLU A 283 -1.96 -11.52 15.77
C GLU A 283 -3.16 -10.79 15.16
N PRO A 284 -4.41 -10.99 15.65
CA PRO A 284 -5.61 -10.45 15.03
C PRO A 284 -5.57 -8.93 14.75
N LYS A 285 -4.94 -8.14 15.62
CA LYS A 285 -4.82 -6.68 15.44
C LYS A 285 -3.78 -6.27 14.40
N ILE A 286 -2.84 -7.16 14.08
CA ILE A 286 -1.79 -6.93 13.08
C ILE A 286 -2.23 -7.48 11.73
N SER A 287 -2.65 -8.75 11.70
CA SER A 287 -3.17 -9.49 10.54
C SER A 287 -2.42 -9.25 9.24
N ARG A 288 -1.08 -9.33 9.29
CA ARG A 288 -0.21 -9.28 8.10
C ARG A 288 0.19 -10.68 7.66
N LEU A 289 0.60 -10.81 6.41
CA LEU A 289 1.07 -12.07 5.86
C LEU A 289 2.56 -12.26 6.18
N PRO A 290 2.99 -13.42 6.69
CA PRO A 290 4.40 -13.70 6.89
C PRO A 290 5.13 -13.95 5.57
N VAL A 291 6.42 -13.64 5.54
CA VAL A 291 7.32 -14.01 4.42
C VAL A 291 7.80 -15.46 4.54
N LEU A 292 7.74 -16.06 5.73
CA LEU A 292 8.06 -17.46 5.91
C LEU A 292 6.95 -18.37 5.34
N PRO A 293 7.31 -19.50 4.71
CA PRO A 293 6.35 -20.51 4.30
C PRO A 293 5.53 -21.00 5.49
N TYR A 294 4.24 -21.28 5.31
CA TYR A 294 3.36 -21.69 6.39
C TYR A 294 3.81 -22.97 7.11
N ALA A 295 4.50 -23.86 6.39
CA ALA A 295 5.11 -25.06 6.98
C ALA A 295 6.16 -24.72 8.07
N ALA A 296 6.80 -23.55 8.00
CA ALA A 296 7.77 -23.07 8.99
C ALA A 296 7.13 -22.39 10.21
N LEU A 297 5.80 -22.18 10.23
CA LEU A 297 5.09 -21.46 11.29
C LEU A 297 4.34 -22.39 12.26
N ALA A 298 4.77 -23.65 12.36
CA ALA A 298 4.39 -24.63 13.39
C ALA A 298 2.87 -24.75 13.67
N GLY A 299 2.03 -24.60 12.64
CA GLY A 299 0.58 -24.71 12.77
C GLY A 299 -0.10 -23.52 13.47
N LYS A 300 0.60 -22.39 13.65
CA LYS A 300 0.04 -21.16 14.25
C LYS A 300 -0.75 -20.29 13.27
N ILE A 301 -0.89 -20.73 12.02
CA ILE A 301 -1.73 -20.06 11.02
C ILE A 301 -3.19 -20.13 11.47
N PRO A 302 -3.89 -18.99 11.62
CA PRO A 302 -5.29 -18.99 11.97
C PRO A 302 -6.14 -19.75 10.93
N PRO A 303 -7.21 -20.45 11.33
CA PRO A 303 -8.10 -21.11 10.38
C PRO A 303 -8.67 -20.12 9.34
N GLY A 304 -8.54 -20.46 8.06
CA GLY A 304 -9.01 -19.61 6.96
C GLY A 304 -8.13 -18.40 6.66
N TYR A 305 -6.93 -18.31 7.24
CA TYR A 305 -5.98 -17.25 6.94
C TYR A 305 -5.40 -17.40 5.53
N PRO A 306 -5.32 -16.30 4.75
CA PRO A 306 -4.96 -16.37 3.35
C PRO A 306 -3.48 -16.73 3.12
N ASP A 307 -3.24 -17.80 2.36
CA ASP A 307 -1.89 -18.21 1.96
C ASP A 307 -1.33 -17.28 0.85
N PRO A 308 -0.27 -16.50 1.13
CA PRO A 308 0.34 -15.60 0.15
C PRO A 308 0.85 -16.34 -1.09
N ALA A 309 1.35 -17.58 -0.96
CA ALA A 309 1.89 -18.34 -2.08
C ALA A 309 0.78 -18.75 -3.05
N GLU A 310 -0.37 -19.19 -2.54
CA GLU A 310 -1.53 -19.52 -3.37
C GLU A 310 -2.15 -18.28 -4.03
N ILE A 311 -2.16 -17.14 -3.34
CA ILE A 311 -2.59 -15.87 -3.93
C ILE A 311 -1.64 -15.44 -5.05
N ALA A 312 -0.34 -15.47 -4.81
CA ALA A 312 0.66 -15.11 -5.81
C ALA A 312 0.62 -16.04 -7.03
N LYS A 313 0.31 -17.33 -6.84
CA LYS A 313 0.19 -18.32 -7.93
C LYS A 313 -1.02 -18.07 -8.82
N ARG A 314 -2.16 -17.62 -8.26
CA ARG A 314 -3.39 -17.33 -9.02
C ARG A 314 -3.50 -15.88 -9.50
N SER A 315 -2.65 -15.00 -8.97
CA SER A 315 -2.56 -13.61 -9.38
C SER A 315 -2.20 -13.51 -10.86
N LYS A 316 -2.89 -12.63 -11.57
CA LYS A 316 -2.58 -12.29 -12.97
C LYS A 316 -1.66 -11.08 -13.09
N VAL A 317 -1.35 -10.41 -11.97
CA VAL A 317 -0.60 -9.17 -11.95
C VAL A 317 0.87 -9.45 -11.65
N HIS A 318 1.72 -9.20 -12.64
CA HIS A 318 3.17 -9.14 -12.45
C HIS A 318 3.55 -7.72 -12.06
N PHE A 319 3.50 -7.43 -10.76
CA PHE A 319 3.72 -6.08 -10.26
C PHE A 319 5.15 -5.59 -10.53
N ASP A 320 5.25 -4.47 -11.24
CA ASP A 320 6.47 -3.74 -11.55
C ASP A 320 6.55 -2.48 -10.65
N ALA A 321 7.47 -2.52 -9.68
CA ALA A 321 7.68 -1.43 -8.74
C ALA A 321 8.39 -0.23 -9.40
N ASP A 322 9.25 -0.46 -10.39
CA ASP A 322 9.95 0.62 -11.10
C ASP A 322 8.95 1.42 -11.94
N LEU A 323 8.04 0.74 -12.63
CA LEU A 323 6.95 1.37 -13.37
C LEU A 323 6.03 2.17 -12.44
N SER A 324 5.59 1.56 -11.33
CA SER A 324 4.77 2.24 -10.31
C SER A 324 5.45 3.50 -9.78
N GLN A 325 6.75 3.42 -9.46
CA GLN A 325 7.53 4.56 -8.99
C GLN A 325 7.67 5.65 -10.07
N ALA A 326 7.97 5.26 -11.31
CA ALA A 326 8.19 6.19 -12.41
C ALA A 326 6.97 7.08 -12.70
N ARG A 327 5.76 6.53 -12.55
CA ARG A 327 4.49 7.24 -12.78
C ARG A 327 3.74 7.67 -11.52
N TYR A 328 4.37 7.56 -10.34
CA TYR A 328 3.77 7.84 -9.04
C TYR A 328 3.00 9.17 -8.98
N TYR A 329 3.68 10.27 -9.32
CA TYR A 329 3.09 11.62 -9.25
C TYR A 329 2.04 11.87 -10.33
N VAL A 330 2.20 11.27 -11.52
CA VAL A 330 1.23 11.39 -12.62
C VAL A 330 -0.07 10.70 -12.24
N VAL A 331 -0.02 9.46 -11.75
CA VAL A 331 -1.20 8.70 -11.35
C VAL A 331 -1.96 9.41 -10.22
N GLN A 332 -1.23 9.95 -9.23
CA GLN A 332 -1.86 10.71 -8.14
C GLN A 332 -2.55 11.98 -8.63
N SER A 333 -1.84 12.78 -9.42
CA SER A 333 -2.38 14.03 -9.95
C SER A 333 -3.58 13.77 -10.86
N LEU A 334 -3.47 12.80 -11.78
CA LEU A 334 -4.57 12.43 -12.68
C LEU A 334 -5.79 11.93 -11.90
N PHE A 335 -5.60 11.10 -10.88
CA PHE A 335 -6.69 10.64 -10.02
C PHE A 335 -7.35 11.82 -9.30
N ASP A 336 -6.57 12.74 -8.74
CA ASP A 336 -7.14 13.88 -8.02
C ASP A 336 -7.93 14.81 -8.95
N GLN A 337 -7.39 15.14 -10.12
CA GLN A 337 -8.02 16.05 -11.06
C GLN A 337 -9.27 15.48 -11.73
N THR A 338 -9.33 14.16 -11.92
CA THR A 338 -10.43 13.50 -12.65
C THR A 338 -11.44 12.80 -11.75
N ILE A 339 -11.03 12.36 -10.55
CA ILE A 339 -11.89 11.63 -9.61
C ILE A 339 -12.08 12.44 -8.33
N THR A 340 -11.03 12.73 -7.57
CA THR A 340 -11.17 13.30 -6.21
C THR A 340 -11.90 14.63 -6.24
N PHE A 341 -11.46 15.59 -7.07
CA PHE A 341 -12.05 16.92 -7.15
C PHE A 341 -13.31 16.98 -8.02
N ARG A 342 -13.61 15.90 -8.75
CA ARG A 342 -14.72 15.80 -9.70
C ARG A 342 -15.70 14.69 -9.33
N LEU A 343 -15.63 14.18 -8.10
CA LEU A 343 -16.43 13.03 -7.67
C LEU A 343 -17.92 13.26 -7.90
N LYS A 344 -18.42 14.46 -7.58
CA LYS A 344 -19.84 14.79 -7.77
C LYS A 344 -20.25 14.81 -9.24
N ASP A 345 -19.39 15.33 -10.11
CA ASP A 345 -19.62 15.37 -11.55
C ASP A 345 -19.59 13.95 -12.13
N LEU A 346 -18.61 13.14 -11.75
CA LEU A 346 -18.47 11.75 -12.16
C LEU A 346 -19.63 10.86 -11.65
N GLN A 347 -20.07 11.05 -10.40
CA GLN A 347 -21.27 10.43 -9.85
C GLN A 347 -22.51 10.79 -10.68
N ALA A 348 -22.67 12.07 -11.02
CA ALA A 348 -23.82 12.55 -11.78
C ALA A 348 -23.86 12.03 -13.22
N ALA A 349 -22.69 11.90 -13.88
CA ALA A 349 -22.56 11.26 -15.19
C ALA A 349 -22.85 9.76 -15.11
N THR A 350 -22.24 9.06 -14.15
CA THR A 350 -22.43 7.62 -13.92
C THR A 350 -23.90 7.28 -13.66
N LYS A 351 -24.56 8.04 -12.77
CA LYS A 351 -25.99 7.87 -12.48
C LYS A 351 -26.84 8.09 -13.73
N ALA A 352 -26.56 9.14 -14.51
CA ALA A 352 -27.33 9.42 -15.71
C ALA A 352 -27.22 8.29 -16.75
N ILE A 353 -26.04 7.70 -16.91
CA ILE A 353 -25.82 6.53 -17.76
C ILE A 353 -26.65 5.34 -17.27
N TYR A 354 -26.58 5.00 -15.98
CA TYR A 354 -27.37 3.89 -15.42
C TYR A 354 -28.88 4.11 -15.49
N ASP A 355 -29.35 5.31 -15.18
CA ASP A 355 -30.78 5.65 -15.26
C ASP A 355 -31.29 5.50 -16.71
N ALA A 356 -30.48 5.92 -17.69
CA ALA A 356 -30.80 5.78 -19.11
C ALA A 356 -30.85 4.30 -19.53
N GLU A 357 -29.84 3.51 -19.17
CA GLU A 357 -29.79 2.07 -19.45
C GLU A 357 -30.98 1.34 -18.80
N ALA A 358 -31.30 1.64 -17.55
CA ALA A 358 -32.43 1.05 -16.83
C ALA A 358 -33.78 1.42 -17.48
N LYS A 359 -33.96 2.68 -17.91
CA LYS A 359 -35.19 3.14 -18.57
C LYS A 359 -35.38 2.53 -19.95
N LEU A 360 -34.30 2.34 -20.70
CA LEU A 360 -34.34 1.84 -22.07
C LEU A 360 -34.44 0.31 -22.13
N GLY A 361 -33.92 -0.41 -21.13
CA GLY A 361 -33.87 -1.87 -21.14
C GLY A 361 -33.08 -2.37 -22.35
N GLU A 362 -33.61 -3.33 -23.10
CA GLU A 362 -32.95 -3.88 -24.30
C GLU A 362 -32.67 -2.82 -25.38
N ARG A 363 -33.48 -1.75 -25.43
CA ARG A 363 -33.28 -0.65 -26.39
C ARG A 363 -31.99 0.12 -26.16
N ALA A 364 -31.38 0.03 -24.96
CA ALA A 364 -30.10 0.65 -24.65
C ALA A 364 -28.95 0.13 -25.54
N GLY A 365 -29.10 -1.08 -26.08
CA GLY A 365 -28.15 -1.70 -27.00
C GLY A 365 -28.47 -1.50 -28.48
N GLN A 366 -29.47 -0.69 -28.84
CA GLN A 366 -29.96 -0.57 -30.21
C GLN A 366 -29.97 0.87 -30.74
N GLY A 367 -29.68 1.01 -32.04
CA GLY A 367 -29.82 2.25 -32.80
C GLY A 367 -29.18 3.46 -32.14
N LYS A 368 -29.90 4.59 -32.16
CA LYS A 368 -29.37 5.86 -31.68
C LYS A 368 -29.08 5.88 -30.17
N ALA A 369 -29.87 5.15 -29.38
CA ALA A 369 -29.66 5.05 -27.93
C ALA A 369 -28.31 4.40 -27.60
N ALA A 370 -27.93 3.34 -28.31
CA ALA A 370 -26.65 2.68 -28.14
C ALA A 370 -25.46 3.59 -28.47
N GLU A 371 -25.54 4.35 -29.56
CA GLU A 371 -24.49 5.30 -29.94
C GLU A 371 -24.29 6.38 -28.88
N LEU A 372 -25.38 6.97 -28.39
CA LEU A 372 -25.35 8.03 -27.39
C LEU A 372 -24.79 7.51 -26.06
N LEU A 373 -25.22 6.33 -25.63
CA LEU A 373 -24.70 5.70 -24.42
C LEU A 373 -23.24 5.27 -24.57
N ALA A 374 -22.81 4.80 -25.73
CA ALA A 374 -21.40 4.48 -25.99
C ALA A 374 -20.52 5.73 -25.88
N GLN A 375 -20.94 6.85 -26.48
CA GLN A 375 -20.24 8.13 -26.36
C GLN A 375 -20.24 8.65 -24.91
N ALA A 376 -21.36 8.52 -24.20
CA ALA A 376 -21.43 8.91 -22.78
C ALA A 376 -20.44 8.11 -21.92
N ARG A 377 -20.37 6.79 -22.12
CA ARG A 377 -19.41 5.91 -21.42
C ARG A 377 -17.97 6.26 -21.78
N GLN A 378 -17.67 6.51 -23.04
CA GLN A 378 -16.33 6.91 -23.48
C GLN A 378 -15.89 8.22 -22.83
N LEU A 379 -16.77 9.21 -22.74
CA LEU A 379 -16.45 10.47 -22.06
C LEU A 379 -16.27 10.30 -20.56
N ALA A 380 -17.11 9.50 -19.90
CA ALA A 380 -17.09 9.33 -18.45
C ALA A 380 -15.99 8.40 -17.94
N TRP A 381 -15.64 7.36 -18.69
CA TRP A 381 -14.87 6.21 -18.21
C TRP A 381 -13.62 5.92 -19.05
N THR A 382 -13.05 6.94 -19.69
CA THR A 382 -11.74 6.85 -20.38
C THR A 382 -10.76 7.86 -19.74
N PRO A 383 -9.49 7.46 -19.48
CA PRO A 383 -8.52 8.39 -18.91
C PRO A 383 -8.19 9.54 -19.87
N LEU A 384 -7.86 10.70 -19.31
CA LEU A 384 -7.47 11.88 -20.10
C LEU A 384 -6.01 11.83 -20.60
N VAL A 385 -5.19 10.99 -19.97
CA VAL A 385 -3.82 10.69 -20.37
C VAL A 385 -3.81 9.26 -20.85
N ASP A 386 -3.34 9.02 -22.08
CA ASP A 386 -3.21 7.67 -22.63
C ASP A 386 -1.93 6.97 -22.16
N ALA A 387 -1.80 5.69 -22.52
CA ALA A 387 -0.68 4.85 -22.10
C ALA A 387 0.67 5.36 -22.65
N GLU A 388 0.69 5.89 -23.88
CA GLU A 388 1.91 6.40 -24.52
C GLU A 388 2.43 7.63 -23.75
N ARG A 389 1.55 8.59 -23.47
CA ARG A 389 1.91 9.78 -22.70
C ARG A 389 2.29 9.43 -21.27
N ALA A 390 1.60 8.47 -20.65
CA ALA A 390 1.93 8.00 -19.30
C ALA A 390 3.28 7.26 -19.21
N ALA A 391 3.82 6.80 -20.34
CA ALA A 391 5.14 6.17 -20.42
C ALA A 391 6.25 7.13 -20.89
N ASP A 392 5.91 8.35 -21.32
CA ASP A 392 6.88 9.32 -21.84
C ASP A 392 7.86 9.81 -20.74
N PRO A 393 9.18 9.56 -20.87
CA PRO A 393 10.15 9.92 -19.83
C PRO A 393 10.20 11.43 -19.53
N ALA A 394 9.99 12.28 -20.54
CA ALA A 394 10.00 13.73 -20.35
C ALA A 394 8.79 14.19 -19.53
N PHE A 395 7.61 13.63 -19.81
CA PHE A 395 6.39 13.84 -19.05
C PHE A 395 6.50 13.34 -17.61
N LEU A 396 7.02 12.13 -17.38
CA LEU A 396 7.24 11.60 -16.04
C LEU A 396 8.22 12.47 -15.24
N LYS A 397 9.32 12.90 -15.88
CA LYS A 397 10.32 13.77 -15.26
C LYS A 397 9.75 15.13 -14.87
N LEU A 398 8.80 15.68 -15.63
CA LEU A 398 8.12 16.93 -15.27
C LEU A 398 7.42 16.77 -13.92
N PHE A 399 6.61 15.72 -13.74
CA PHE A 399 5.87 15.48 -12.49
C PHE A 399 6.75 15.09 -11.31
N ALA A 400 7.91 14.47 -11.57
CA ALA A 400 8.93 14.20 -10.55
C ALA A 400 9.79 15.43 -10.21
N GLY A 401 9.63 16.55 -10.93
CA GLY A 401 10.41 17.77 -10.77
C GLY A 401 10.18 18.49 -9.44
N ASN A 402 11.10 19.39 -9.09
CA ASN A 402 11.00 20.20 -7.89
C ASN A 402 9.87 21.24 -8.03
N LYS A 403 8.76 21.04 -7.32
CA LYS A 403 7.61 21.97 -7.33
C LYS A 403 7.90 23.37 -6.77
N LYS A 404 9.08 23.61 -6.17
CA LYS A 404 9.52 24.97 -5.80
C LYS A 404 10.08 25.74 -6.99
N ASP A 405 10.45 25.06 -8.07
CA ASP A 405 10.80 25.70 -9.33
C ASP A 405 9.52 26.26 -9.97
N ALA A 406 9.50 27.58 -10.20
CA ALA A 406 8.32 28.27 -10.69
C ALA A 406 7.87 27.78 -12.07
N ALA A 407 8.80 27.45 -12.97
CA ALA A 407 8.49 26.99 -14.32
C ALA A 407 7.91 25.57 -14.29
N VAL A 408 8.52 24.67 -13.50
CA VAL A 408 8.00 23.31 -13.30
C VAL A 408 6.61 23.36 -12.69
N ASN A 409 6.43 24.15 -11.62
CA ASN A 409 5.15 24.27 -10.94
C ASN A 409 4.06 24.85 -11.85
N GLN A 410 4.39 25.86 -12.66
CA GLN A 410 3.45 26.44 -13.63
C GLN A 410 3.00 25.41 -14.66
N GLN A 411 3.92 24.62 -15.22
CA GLN A 411 3.57 23.58 -16.20
C GLN A 411 2.69 22.48 -15.60
N ILE A 412 3.02 22.00 -14.39
CA ILE A 412 2.20 21.01 -13.68
C ILE A 412 0.81 21.57 -13.40
N THR A 413 0.73 22.79 -12.86
CA THR A 413 -0.56 23.44 -12.53
C THR A 413 -1.42 23.65 -13.78
N GLN A 414 -0.81 23.99 -14.91
CA GLN A 414 -1.52 24.13 -16.18
C GLN A 414 -2.11 22.79 -16.63
N LEU A 415 -1.31 21.71 -16.67
CA LEU A 415 -1.78 20.37 -17.02
C LEU A 415 -2.89 19.89 -16.09
N GLU A 416 -2.73 20.12 -14.79
CA GLU A 416 -3.73 19.79 -13.78
C GLU A 416 -5.05 20.53 -14.02
N GLY A 417 -4.98 21.84 -14.32
CA GLY A 417 -6.14 22.64 -14.68
C GLY A 417 -6.82 22.18 -15.97
N GLU A 418 -6.04 21.81 -16.99
CA GLU A 418 -6.55 21.27 -18.26
C GLU A 418 -7.28 19.94 -18.05
N TRP A 419 -6.69 19.01 -17.31
CA TRP A 419 -7.33 17.72 -16.99
C TRP A 419 -8.60 17.91 -16.18
N ASN A 420 -8.55 18.77 -15.16
CA ASN A 420 -9.66 19.06 -14.29
C ASN A 420 -10.86 19.70 -15.02
N GLY A 421 -10.58 20.64 -15.94
CA GLY A 421 -11.59 21.27 -16.79
C GLY A 421 -12.16 20.31 -17.82
N LYS A 422 -11.30 19.52 -18.48
CA LYS A 422 -11.71 18.52 -19.47
C LYS A 422 -12.52 17.37 -18.86
N ALA A 423 -12.15 16.90 -17.67
CA ALA A 423 -12.91 15.89 -16.94
C ALA A 423 -14.33 16.38 -16.64
N ARG A 424 -14.44 17.61 -16.11
CA ARG A 424 -15.75 18.25 -15.87
C ARG A 424 -16.59 18.33 -17.15
N ALA A 425 -16.01 18.85 -18.24
CA ALA A 425 -16.72 18.98 -19.52
C ALA A 425 -17.16 17.62 -20.07
N ASN A 426 -16.30 16.59 -19.96
CA ASN A 426 -16.63 15.23 -20.36
C ASN A 426 -17.80 14.67 -19.54
N TYR A 427 -17.82 14.85 -18.22
CA TYR A 427 -18.89 14.36 -17.35
C TYR A 427 -20.22 15.09 -17.58
N GLU A 428 -20.19 16.41 -17.78
CA GLU A 428 -21.38 17.19 -18.15
C GLU A 428 -21.95 16.73 -19.50
N GLN A 429 -21.08 16.53 -20.50
CA GLN A 429 -21.51 16.04 -21.81
C GLN A 429 -22.00 14.59 -21.78
N ALA A 430 -21.34 13.71 -21.02
CA ALA A 430 -21.79 12.33 -20.81
C ALA A 430 -23.20 12.29 -20.20
N GLN A 431 -23.45 13.14 -19.20
CA GLN A 431 -24.78 13.28 -18.59
C GLN A 431 -25.82 13.75 -19.62
N LYS A 432 -25.49 14.72 -20.47
CA LYS A 432 -26.39 15.20 -21.53
C LYS A 432 -26.74 14.08 -22.52
N LEU A 433 -25.72 13.36 -23.02
CA LEU A 433 -25.91 12.25 -23.97
C LEU A 433 -26.73 11.12 -23.37
N ALA A 434 -26.50 10.76 -22.11
CA ALA A 434 -27.28 9.74 -21.42
C ALA A 434 -28.76 10.16 -21.28
N ARG A 435 -29.03 11.43 -20.96
CA ARG A 435 -30.42 11.95 -20.90
C ARG A 435 -31.09 11.99 -22.25
N GLU A 436 -30.36 12.32 -23.31
CA GLU A 436 -30.86 12.26 -24.70
C GLU A 436 -31.19 10.82 -25.09
N ALA A 437 -30.31 9.87 -24.78
CA ALA A 437 -30.58 8.45 -25.00
C ALA A 437 -31.85 8.01 -24.27
N ALA A 438 -32.01 8.40 -22.99
CA ALA A 438 -33.17 8.07 -22.17
C ALA A 438 -34.50 8.66 -22.70
N ALA A 439 -34.45 9.63 -23.62
CA ALA A 439 -35.64 10.22 -24.24
C ALA A 439 -36.12 9.47 -25.50
N LEU A 440 -35.33 8.51 -26.00
CA LEU A 440 -35.69 7.60 -27.10
C LEU A 440 -36.50 6.40 -26.59
#